data_AF-A0A0D2CPC8-F1
#
_entry.id   AF-A0A0D2CPC8-F1
#
_cell.length_a   1.000
_cell.length_b   1.000
_cell.length_c   1.000
_cell.angle_alpha   90.00
_cell.angle_beta   90.00
_cell.angle_gamma   90.00
#
_symmetry.space_group_name_H-M   'P 1'
#
loop_
_entity.id
_entity.type
_entity.pdbx_description
1 polymer ?
#
loop_
_entity_poly.entity_id
_entity_poly.type
_entity_poly.pdbx_seq_one_letter_code
_entity_poly.pdbx_strand_id
1 'polypeptide(L)'
;MNLTFPLQWNKQVVYDEHAQDKEGWSRRKVDLNIFALATGCRLRHGFFDPDSNAVPYSKEVDLQWSGTKMNYELSKEDKICIAKAYP
;
A
#
# COMPACT_ATOMS: atom_id res chain seq x y z
N MET A 1 0.13 -18.63 -7.49
CA MET A 1 0.11 -18.77 -6.03
C MET A 1 -0.73 -17.62 -5.51
N ASN A 2 -1.94 -17.87 -4.99
CA ASN A 2 -2.77 -16.81 -4.40
C ASN A 2 -2.22 -16.50 -3.01
N LEU A 3 -1.36 -15.49 -2.90
CA LEU A 3 -0.92 -14.97 -1.60
C LEU A 3 -1.76 -13.73 -1.31
N THR A 4 -2.92 -13.97 -0.72
CA THR A 4 -3.83 -12.97 -0.18
C THR A 4 -3.51 -12.81 1.30
N PHE A 5 -2.80 -11.76 1.68
CA PHE A 5 -2.69 -11.38 3.08
C PHE A 5 -3.30 -9.99 3.27
N PRO A 6 -4.30 -9.82 4.15
CA PRO A 6 -4.64 -8.49 4.62
C PRO A 6 -3.40 -7.90 5.28
N LEU A 7 -2.95 -6.74 4.79
CA LEU A 7 -1.82 -5.99 5.34
C LEU A 7 -2.01 -5.81 6.85
N GLN A 8 -1.07 -6.32 7.64
CA GLN A 8 -1.07 -6.22 9.10
C GLN A 8 -0.30 -4.97 9.49
N TRP A 9 -0.92 -3.80 9.40
CA TRP A 9 -0.23 -2.54 9.65
C TRP A 9 0.36 -2.41 11.05
N ASN A 10 1.64 -2.05 11.14
CA ASN A 10 2.24 -1.50 12.36
C ASN A 10 1.79 -0.05 12.52
N LYS A 11 0.59 0.14 13.08
CA LYS A 11 -0.06 1.45 13.12
C LYS A 11 0.77 2.53 13.80
N GLN A 12 1.55 2.17 14.83
CA GLN A 12 2.36 3.14 15.55
C GLN A 12 3.49 3.69 14.69
N VAL A 13 4.21 2.83 13.95
CA VAL A 13 5.24 3.27 12.99
C VAL A 13 4.64 4.13 11.89
N VAL A 14 3.49 3.73 11.33
CA VAL A 14 2.80 4.53 10.30
C VAL A 14 2.43 5.92 10.82
N TYR A 15 1.94 6.03 12.07
CA TYR A 15 1.67 7.33 12.67
C TYR A 15 2.94 8.16 12.87
N ASP A 16 4.01 7.54 13.36
CA ASP A 16 5.26 8.24 13.68
C ASP A 16 5.95 8.76 12.41
N GLU A 17 5.95 7.99 11.31
CA GLU A 17 6.44 8.43 10.01
C GLU A 17 5.64 9.63 9.48
N HIS A 18 4.31 9.52 9.43
CA HIS A 18 3.47 10.56 8.84
C HIS A 18 3.33 11.81 9.72
N ALA A 19 3.61 11.69 11.02
CA ALA A 19 3.70 12.83 11.92
C ALA A 19 4.99 13.64 11.71
N GLN A 20 6.06 13.01 11.22
CA GLN A 20 7.35 13.65 10.92
C GLN A 20 7.41 14.24 9.49
N ASP A 21 6.46 13.91 8.63
CA ASP A 21 6.36 14.48 7.29
C ASP A 21 6.15 16.00 7.32
N LYS A 22 6.48 16.66 6.20
CA LYS A 22 6.29 18.12 6.02
C LYS A 22 4.87 18.59 6.31
N GLU A 23 3.89 17.72 6.10
CA GLU A 23 2.48 18.00 6.35
C GLU A 23 2.02 17.67 7.78
N GLY A 24 2.84 16.97 8.58
CA GLY A 24 2.56 16.61 9.97
C GLY A 24 1.18 15.98 10.17
N TRP A 25 0.92 14.83 9.55
CA TRP A 25 -0.41 14.25 9.54
C TRP A 25 -0.87 13.88 10.94
N SER A 26 -2.09 14.29 11.28
CA SER A 26 -2.76 13.79 12.48
C SER A 26 -3.10 12.31 12.34
N ARG A 27 -3.20 11.60 13.48
CA ARG A 27 -3.68 10.21 13.52
C ARG A 27 -4.98 10.01 12.75
N ARG A 28 -5.93 10.95 12.88
CA ARG A 28 -7.21 10.94 12.13
C ARG A 28 -7.00 11.00 10.61
N LYS A 29 -6.03 11.80 10.13
CA LYS A 29 -5.72 11.90 8.70
C LYS A 29 -5.11 10.58 8.22
N VAL A 30 -4.23 9.95 8.99
CA VAL A 30 -3.68 8.62 8.71
C VAL A 30 -4.80 7.55 8.69
N ASP A 31 -5.69 7.54 9.67
CA ASP A 31 -6.82 6.60 9.72
C ASP A 31 -7.68 6.65 8.45
N LEU A 32 -8.03 7.85 7.99
CA LEU A 32 -8.92 8.05 6.85
C LEU A 32 -8.24 7.81 5.49
N ASN A 33 -6.93 8.08 5.37
CA ASN A 33 -6.24 8.05 4.08
C ASN A 33 -5.34 6.82 3.89
N ILE A 34 -4.95 6.14 4.96
CA ILE A 34 -4.13 4.92 4.88
C ILE A 34 -4.99 3.71 5.26
N PHE A 35 -5.43 3.63 6.51
CA PHE A 35 -6.09 2.41 7.01
C PHE A 35 -7.50 2.21 6.44
N ALA A 36 -8.30 3.28 6.32
CA ALA A 36 -9.63 3.19 5.72
C ALA A 36 -9.59 2.88 4.22
N LEU A 37 -8.55 3.31 3.50
CA LEU A 37 -8.36 2.96 2.09
C LEU A 37 -7.81 1.54 1.90
N ALA A 38 -7.01 1.05 2.86
CA ALA A 38 -6.53 -0.33 2.84
C ALA A 38 -7.63 -1.35 3.21
N THR A 39 -8.62 -0.95 4.01
CA THR A 39 -9.76 -1.81 4.41
C THR A 39 -10.98 -1.64 3.51
N GLY A 40 -11.12 -0.47 2.87
CA GLY A 40 -12.13 -0.21 1.86
C GLY A 40 -11.68 -0.74 0.51
N CYS A 41 -12.43 -1.68 -0.04
CA CYS A 41 -12.31 -2.31 -1.36
C CYS A 41 -12.14 -1.30 -2.55
N ARG A 42 -11.01 -0.60 -2.63
CA ARG A 42 -10.65 0.35 -3.71
C ARG A 42 -9.32 0.03 -4.37
N LEU A 43 -8.76 -1.16 -4.13
CA LEU A 43 -7.87 -1.74 -5.11
C LEU A 43 -8.76 -2.11 -6.31
N ARG A 44 -8.59 -1.44 -7.46
CA ARG A 44 -9.37 -1.73 -8.70
C ARG A 44 -9.31 -3.21 -9.09
N HIS A 45 -8.30 -3.91 -8.60
CA HIS A 45 -8.19 -5.35 -8.56
C HIS A 45 -8.14 -5.72 -7.07
N GLY A 46 -9.07 -6.53 -6.56
CA GLY A 46 -9.26 -6.78 -5.11
C GLY A 46 -8.12 -7.44 -4.34
N PHE A 47 -6.86 -7.28 -4.77
CA PHE A 47 -5.66 -7.94 -4.24
C PHE A 47 -4.47 -6.98 -4.27
N PHE A 48 -3.61 -7.09 -3.26
CA PHE A 48 -2.34 -6.37 -3.17
C PHE A 48 -1.28 -7.04 -4.07
N ASP A 49 -0.54 -6.23 -4.84
CA ASP A 49 0.55 -6.69 -5.71
C ASP A 49 1.90 -6.17 -5.18
N PRO A 50 2.74 -7.03 -4.58
CA PRO A 50 4.05 -6.63 -4.05
C PRO A 50 5.09 -6.31 -5.14
N ASP A 51 4.83 -6.76 -6.38
CA ASP A 51 5.69 -6.51 -7.54
C ASP A 51 5.28 -5.24 -8.30
N SER A 52 4.19 -4.57 -7.87
CA SER A 52 3.74 -3.30 -8.46
C SER A 52 4.82 -2.23 -8.31
N ASN A 53 5.01 -1.41 -9.34
CA ASN A 53 5.91 -0.26 -9.28
C ASN A 53 5.26 1.01 -8.73
N ALA A 54 3.96 0.98 -8.44
CA ALA A 54 3.19 2.17 -8.14
C ALA A 54 3.46 2.74 -6.73
N VAL A 55 3.66 1.87 -5.72
CA VAL A 55 3.82 2.34 -4.33
C VAL A 55 4.70 1.38 -3.51
N PRO A 56 6.01 1.64 -3.41
CA PRO A 56 6.82 0.95 -2.42
C PRO A 56 6.54 1.50 -1.01
N TYR A 57 6.37 0.60 -0.04
CA TYR A 57 6.38 0.91 1.39
C TYR A 57 7.44 0.09 2.14
N SER A 58 7.92 0.62 3.28
CA SER A 58 9.01 0.01 4.05
C SER A 58 8.55 -1.24 4.83
N LYS A 59 9.45 -2.16 5.16
CA LYS A 59 9.09 -3.36 5.92
C LYS A 59 8.62 -3.05 7.35
N GLU A 60 9.03 -1.90 7.90
CA GLU A 60 8.75 -1.47 9.28
C GLU A 60 7.28 -1.10 9.51
N VAL A 61 6.55 -0.73 8.45
CA VAL A 61 5.12 -0.39 8.53
C VAL A 61 4.19 -1.61 8.48
N ASP A 62 4.72 -2.80 8.23
CA ASP A 62 3.99 -4.06 8.22
C ASP A 62 4.51 -5.00 9.33
N LEU A 63 3.59 -5.55 10.13
CA LEU A 63 3.89 -6.50 11.19
C LEU A 63 4.40 -7.85 10.67
N GLN A 64 4.15 -8.16 9.39
CA GLN A 64 4.74 -9.34 8.73
C GLN A 64 6.14 -9.06 8.16
N TRP A 65 6.63 -7.82 8.29
CA TRP A 65 7.95 -7.39 7.80
C TRP A 65 8.18 -7.68 6.32
N SER A 66 7.10 -7.81 5.54
CA SER A 66 7.20 -8.17 4.13
C SER A 66 7.74 -6.99 3.33
N GLY A 67 7.21 -5.79 3.58
CA GLY A 67 7.54 -4.59 2.84
C GLY A 67 7.32 -4.77 1.33
N THR A 68 7.71 -3.78 0.57
CA THR A 68 7.85 -3.93 -0.89
C THR A 68 9.17 -3.35 -1.33
N LYS A 69 9.79 -3.98 -2.32
CA LYS A 69 10.95 -3.40 -2.98
C LYS A 69 10.50 -2.27 -3.89
N MET A 70 11.39 -1.33 -4.14
CA MET A 70 11.18 -0.38 -5.23
C MET A 70 11.32 -1.14 -6.56
N ASN A 71 10.20 -1.32 -7.25
CA ASN A 71 10.14 -1.98 -8.54
C ASN A 71 10.27 -0.93 -9.65
N TYR A 72 11.13 -1.17 -10.64
CA TYR A 72 11.38 -0.24 -11.75
C TYR A 72 10.62 -0.61 -13.04
N GLU A 73 10.03 -1.80 -13.06
CA GLU A 73 9.27 -2.31 -14.18
C GLU A 73 7.81 -2.50 -13.78
N LEU A 74 6.89 -2.34 -14.75
CA LEU A 74 5.48 -2.61 -14.52
C LEU A 74 5.27 -4.11 -14.28
N SER A 75 4.59 -4.44 -13.19
CA SER A 75 4.17 -5.82 -12.93
C SER A 75 3.17 -6.30 -13.99
N LYS A 76 2.88 -7.60 -13.97
CA LYS A 76 1.84 -8.16 -14.84
C LYS A 76 0.47 -7.56 -14.50
N GLU A 77 0.18 -7.40 -13.22
CA GLU A 77 -1.05 -6.85 -12.69
C GLU A 77 -1.17 -5.35 -13.02
N ASP A 78 -0.09 -4.57 -12.95
CA ASP A 78 -0.05 -3.17 -13.38
C ASP A 78 -0.45 -3.03 -14.86
N LYS A 79 0.13 -3.87 -15.73
CA LYS A 79 -0.17 -3.91 -17.18
C LYS A 79 -1.63 -4.26 -17.46
N ILE A 80 -2.20 -5.21 -16.71
CA ILE A 80 -3.61 -5.57 -16.85
C ILE A 80 -4.52 -4.44 -16.33
N CYS A 81 -4.16 -3.80 -15.21
CA CYS A 81 -4.93 -2.71 -14.63
C CYS A 81 -4.99 -1.51 -15.59
N ILE A 82 -3.86 -1.10 -16.16
CA ILE A 82 -3.81 0.05 -17.06
C ILE A 82 -4.55 -0.23 -18.37
N ALA A 83 -4.45 -1.44 -18.93
CA ALA A 83 -5.19 -1.83 -20.14
C ALA A 83 -6.71 -1.84 -19.94
N LYS A 84 -7.21 -2.13 -18.74
CA LYS A 84 -8.65 -2.01 -18.45
C LYS A 84 -9.10 -0.56 -18.26
N ALA A 85 -8.23 0.28 -17.71
CA ALA A 85 -8.54 1.69 -17.49
C ALA A 85 -8.53 2.50 -18.80
N TYR A 86 -7.66 2.12 -19.73
CA TYR A 86 -7.49 2.72 -21.05
C TYR A 86 -7.47 1.61 -22.11
N PRO A 87 -8.65 1.09 -22.51
CA PRO A 87 -8.74 0.03 -23.51
C PRO A 87 -8.26 0.45 -24.90
#